data_AF-A0A1B2YXR1-F1
#
_entry.id   AF-A0A1B2YXR1-F1
#
_cell.length_a   1.000
_cell.length_b   1.000
_cell.length_c   1.000
_cell.angle_alpha   90.00
_cell.angle_beta   90.00
_cell.angle_gamma   90.00
#
_symmetry.space_group_name_H-M   'P 1'
#
loop_
_entity.id
_entity.type
_entity.pdbx_description
1 polymer ?
#
loop_
_entity_poly.entity_id
_entity_poly.type
_entity_poly.pdbx_seq_one_letter_code
_entity_poly.pdbx_strand_id
1 'polypeptide(L)'
;MDEEKVLKSTAEKALISLAHKILRERNQMSLSDIREKAEDIVAIAEAKTQKPPSKIVEKTPALEDVLCQPITKITFEAVCINFVEQLFEGNNADFERIMSMLNSKENKAEAISFIEQQVQPDYDWSDKKSDVAAFIEHISQLYEA
;
A
#
# COMPACT_ATOMS: atom_id res chain seq x y z
N MET A 1 -5.29 5.66 -46.12
CA MET A 1 -4.72 4.70 -45.15
C MET A 1 -3.54 5.33 -44.40
N ASP A 2 -3.03 6.46 -44.89
CA ASP A 2 -1.77 7.06 -44.48
C ASP A 2 -1.88 7.95 -43.23
N GLU A 3 -3.04 8.59 -43.01
CA GLU A 3 -3.28 9.46 -41.85
C GLU A 3 -3.19 8.71 -40.51
N GLU A 4 -3.62 7.44 -40.48
CA GLU A 4 -3.61 6.63 -39.26
C GLU A 4 -2.19 6.26 -38.81
N LYS A 5 -1.32 5.94 -39.77
CA LYS A 5 0.09 5.62 -39.50
C LYS A 5 0.85 6.85 -39.02
N VAL A 6 0.50 8.03 -39.56
CA VAL A 6 1.07 9.32 -39.16
C VAL A 6 0.66 9.68 -37.72
N LEU A 7 -0.59 9.48 -37.34
CA LEU A 7 -1.08 9.75 -35.98
C LEU A 7 -0.46 8.81 -34.95
N LYS A 8 -0.40 7.49 -35.23
CA LYS A 8 0.28 6.53 -34.35
C LYS A 8 1.77 6.86 -34.19
N SER A 9 2.46 7.19 -35.28
CA SER A 9 3.87 7.60 -35.23
C SER A 9 4.08 8.92 -34.47
N THR A 10 3.08 9.80 -34.46
CA THR A 10 3.12 11.07 -33.71
C THR A 10 2.92 10.85 -32.22
N ALA A 11 1.96 10.00 -31.83
CA ALA A 11 1.75 9.59 -30.45
C ALA A 11 2.97 8.85 -29.88
N GLU A 12 3.57 7.94 -30.65
CA GLU A 12 4.81 7.23 -30.27
C GLU A 12 5.97 8.20 -30.03
N LYS A 13 6.17 9.19 -30.92
CA LYS A 13 7.20 10.22 -30.74
C LYS A 13 6.93 11.09 -29.51
N ALA A 14 5.67 11.42 -29.23
CA ALA A 14 5.27 12.18 -28.05
C ALA A 14 5.54 11.40 -26.74
N LEU A 15 5.24 10.09 -26.72
CA LEU A 15 5.55 9.20 -25.59
C LEU A 15 7.05 9.11 -25.32
N ILE A 16 7.85 8.94 -26.37
CA ILE A 16 9.32 8.87 -26.26
C ILE A 16 9.89 10.21 -25.78
N SER A 17 9.33 11.34 -26.21
CA SER A 17 9.72 12.67 -25.73
C SER A 17 9.38 12.87 -24.25
N LEU A 18 8.17 12.46 -23.83
CA LEU A 18 7.74 12.51 -22.43
C LEU A 18 8.64 11.65 -21.54
N ALA A 19 8.99 10.43 -21.98
CA ALA A 19 9.92 9.57 -21.26
C ALA A 19 11.31 10.20 -21.09
N HIS A 20 11.88 10.79 -22.16
CA HIS A 20 13.15 11.51 -22.06
C HIS A 20 13.07 12.72 -21.13
N LYS A 21 11.93 13.42 -21.10
CA LYS A 21 11.70 14.55 -20.18
C LYS A 21 11.66 14.08 -18.72
N ILE A 22 10.91 13.02 -18.42
CA ILE A 22 10.84 12.42 -17.07
C ILE A 22 12.23 11.95 -16.59
N LEU A 23 13.01 11.33 -17.49
CA LEU A 23 14.37 10.87 -17.15
C LEU A 23 15.35 12.03 -16.94
N ARG A 24 15.19 13.14 -17.66
CA ARG A 24 16.04 14.35 -17.53
C ARG A 24 15.70 15.12 -16.26
N GLU A 25 14.43 15.21 -15.91
CA GLU A 25 13.91 16.07 -14.83
C GLU A 25 13.53 15.26 -13.59
N ARG A 26 14.34 14.25 -13.25
CA ARG A 26 14.07 13.17 -12.28
C ARG A 26 13.58 13.59 -10.87
N ASN A 27 13.51 14.89 -10.58
CA ASN A 27 13.01 15.48 -9.33
C ASN A 27 12.13 16.75 -9.50
N GLN A 28 11.62 17.07 -10.71
CA GLN A 28 10.90 18.34 -10.98
C GLN A 28 9.49 18.20 -11.56
N MET A 29 9.09 17.04 -12.11
CA MET A 29 7.68 16.84 -12.54
C MET A 29 6.87 16.17 -11.44
N SER A 30 5.75 16.80 -11.05
CA SER A 30 4.78 16.15 -10.17
C SER A 30 4.04 15.06 -10.93
N LEU A 31 3.55 14.04 -10.22
CA LEU A 31 2.75 12.96 -10.82
C LEU A 31 1.49 13.49 -11.54
N SER A 32 0.96 14.63 -11.09
CA SER A 32 -0.16 15.32 -11.71
C SER A 32 0.19 15.86 -13.11
N ASP A 33 1.37 16.46 -13.27
CA ASP A 33 1.82 16.99 -14.57
C ASP A 33 2.11 15.89 -15.59
N ILE A 34 2.55 14.72 -15.12
CA ILE A 34 2.77 13.55 -15.97
C ILE A 34 1.43 12.98 -16.44
N ARG A 35 0.45 12.90 -15.53
CA ARG A 35 -0.89 12.40 -15.83
C ARG A 35 -1.62 13.28 -16.85
N GLU A 36 -1.59 14.60 -16.67
CA GLU A 36 -2.18 15.55 -17.61
C GLU A 36 -1.60 15.37 -19.03
N LYS A 37 -0.26 15.28 -19.16
CA LYS A 37 0.40 15.10 -20.46
C LYS A 37 0.12 13.74 -21.08
N ALA A 38 -0.08 12.71 -20.27
CA ALA A 38 -0.48 11.40 -20.76
C ALA A 38 -1.92 11.41 -21.28
N GLU A 39 -2.84 12.12 -20.62
CA GLU A 39 -4.22 12.29 -21.07
C GLU A 39 -4.31 13.00 -22.43
N ASP A 40 -3.48 14.03 -22.66
CA ASP A 40 -3.38 14.69 -23.97
C ASP A 40 -2.89 13.73 -25.08
N ILE A 41 -1.92 12.87 -24.78
CA ILE A 41 -1.40 11.87 -25.72
C ILE A 41 -2.46 10.80 -26.03
N VAL A 42 -3.24 10.40 -25.03
CA VAL A 42 -4.36 9.48 -25.19
C VAL A 42 -5.46 10.11 -26.06
N ALA A 43 -5.79 11.38 -25.86
CA ALA A 43 -6.75 12.09 -26.70
C ALA A 43 -6.30 12.17 -28.18
N ILE A 44 -4.99 12.31 -28.43
CA ILE A 44 -4.42 12.26 -29.79
C ILE A 44 -4.55 10.85 -30.41
N ALA A 45 -4.46 9.80 -29.60
CA ALA A 45 -4.60 8.41 -30.04
C ALA A 45 -6.08 7.97 -30.21
N GLU A 46 -6.99 8.52 -29.41
CA GLU A 46 -8.40 8.12 -29.35
C GLU A 46 -9.30 8.78 -30.41
N ALA A 47 -8.77 9.69 -31.23
CA ALA A 47 -9.49 10.32 -32.35
C ALA A 47 -10.06 9.34 -33.41
N LYS A 48 -9.91 8.02 -33.25
CA LYS A 48 -10.61 6.98 -34.02
C LYS A 48 -11.16 5.79 -33.23
N THR A 49 -11.54 5.94 -31.95
CA THR A 49 -12.38 4.93 -31.28
C THR A 49 -13.71 5.52 -30.80
N GLN A 50 -14.59 5.86 -31.75
CA GLN A 50 -16.02 6.01 -31.48
C GLN A 50 -16.78 4.82 -32.08
N LYS A 51 -17.41 4.03 -31.21
CA LYS A 51 -18.63 3.26 -31.50
C LYS A 51 -19.62 3.55 -30.34
N PRO A 52 -20.85 4.04 -30.59
CA PRO A 52 -21.80 4.39 -29.53
C PRO A 52 -22.79 3.20 -29.30
N PRO A 53 -23.83 3.32 -28.46
CA PRO A 53 -23.88 2.80 -27.09
C PRO A 53 -24.90 1.65 -26.97
N SER A 54 -24.47 0.45 -26.54
CA SER A 54 -25.44 -0.58 -26.13
C SER A 54 -25.68 -0.49 -24.63
N LYS A 55 -26.80 0.13 -24.29
CA LYS A 55 -27.52 -0.10 -23.03
C LYS A 55 -27.91 -1.58 -22.98
N ILE A 56 -27.17 -2.37 -22.20
CA ILE A 56 -27.65 -3.65 -21.69
C ILE A 56 -27.92 -3.44 -20.21
N VAL A 57 -29.15 -3.79 -19.87
CA VAL A 57 -29.85 -3.74 -18.58
C VAL A 57 -28.99 -4.21 -17.40
N GLU A 58 -29.16 -3.45 -16.32
CA GLU A 58 -29.06 -3.81 -14.91
C GLU A 58 -28.81 -5.29 -14.60
N LYS A 59 -27.58 -5.56 -14.19
CA LYS A 59 -27.36 -6.33 -12.97
C LYS A 59 -26.14 -5.70 -12.31
N THR A 60 -26.36 -4.83 -11.35
CA THR A 60 -25.31 -4.40 -10.42
C THR A 60 -24.64 -5.66 -9.88
N PRO A 61 -23.38 -5.95 -10.21
CA PRO A 61 -22.63 -6.84 -9.35
C PRO A 61 -22.52 -6.08 -8.03
N ALA A 62 -22.86 -6.74 -6.93
CA ALA A 62 -22.71 -6.19 -5.58
C ALA A 62 -21.23 -6.04 -5.19
N LEU A 63 -20.34 -5.85 -6.16
CA LEU A 63 -18.88 -5.88 -6.03
C LEU A 63 -18.28 -4.50 -6.27
N GLU A 64 -18.82 -3.71 -7.20
CA GLU A 64 -18.33 -2.35 -7.46
C GLU A 64 -18.69 -1.36 -6.33
N ASP A 65 -19.79 -1.60 -5.61
CA ASP A 65 -20.16 -0.83 -4.41
C ASP A 65 -19.24 -1.12 -3.20
N VAL A 66 -18.55 -2.27 -3.19
CA VAL A 66 -17.51 -2.58 -2.19
C VAL A 66 -16.20 -1.83 -2.49
N LEU A 67 -15.97 -1.43 -3.74
CA LEU A 67 -14.74 -0.76 -4.18
C LEU A 67 -14.83 0.77 -4.13
N CYS A 68 -16.03 1.35 -4.09
CA CYS A 68 -16.24 2.79 -3.85
C CYS A 68 -16.27 3.16 -2.36
N GLN A 69 -16.20 2.17 -1.47
CA GLN A 69 -15.96 2.42 -0.06
C GLN A 69 -14.54 3.02 0.04
N PRO A 70 -14.33 4.14 0.76
CA PRO A 70 -12.97 4.57 1.03
C PRO A 70 -12.28 3.38 1.68
N ILE A 71 -11.24 2.85 1.03
CA ILE A 71 -10.39 1.80 1.61
C ILE A 71 -10.10 2.31 3.01
N THR A 72 -10.62 1.64 4.03
CA THR A 72 -10.31 1.96 5.42
C THR A 72 -8.84 1.62 5.57
N LYS A 73 -8.00 2.61 5.27
CA LYS A 73 -6.55 2.60 5.41
C LYS A 73 -6.25 2.75 6.90
N ILE A 74 -6.81 1.83 7.66
CA ILE A 74 -6.74 1.66 9.09
C ILE A 74 -6.87 0.15 9.18
N THR A 75 -5.86 -0.63 9.53
CA THR A 75 -5.54 -0.80 10.95
C THR A 75 -4.14 -1.42 11.16
N PHE A 76 -3.39 -1.78 10.10
CA PHE A 76 -2.10 -2.48 10.28
C PHE A 76 -0.99 -1.56 10.81
N GLU A 77 -0.75 -0.42 10.17
CA GLU A 77 0.23 0.56 10.68
C GLU A 77 -0.23 1.15 12.02
N ALA A 78 -1.53 1.40 12.20
CA ALA A 78 -2.08 1.96 13.43
C ALA A 78 -1.93 1.03 14.64
N VAL A 79 -2.11 -0.29 14.46
CA VAL A 79 -1.90 -1.28 15.53
C VAL A 79 -0.45 -1.31 15.97
N CYS A 80 0.50 -1.31 15.02
CA CYS A 80 1.93 -1.25 15.34
C CYS A 80 2.28 0.03 16.11
N ILE A 81 1.78 1.19 15.64
CA ILE A 81 2.03 2.48 16.30
C ILE A 81 1.47 2.48 17.73
N ASN A 82 0.28 1.92 17.95
CA ASN A 82 -0.33 1.87 19.27
C ASN A 82 0.46 0.98 20.25
N PHE A 83 0.98 -0.18 19.82
CA PHE A 83 1.83 -1.00 20.67
C PHE A 83 3.14 -0.30 21.03
N VAL A 84 3.75 0.42 20.09
CA VAL A 84 4.97 1.18 20.34
C VAL A 84 4.74 2.23 21.43
N GLU A 85 3.64 2.99 21.36
CA GLU A 85 3.34 4.01 22.37
C GLU A 85 2.93 3.41 23.73
N GLN A 86 2.08 2.37 23.72
CA GLN A 86 1.55 1.78 24.94
C GLN A 86 2.57 0.86 25.63
N LEU A 87 3.22 -0.05 24.92
CA LEU A 87 4.06 -1.10 25.52
C LEU A 87 5.55 -0.76 25.50
N PHE A 88 6.02 0.04 24.53
CA PHE A 88 7.45 0.33 24.33
C PHE A 88 7.80 1.80 24.60
N GLU A 89 6.93 2.55 25.26
CA GLU A 89 7.17 3.95 25.67
C GLU A 89 7.53 4.89 24.49
N GLY A 90 7.03 4.58 23.28
CA GLY A 90 7.36 5.32 22.06
C GLY A 90 8.68 4.91 21.40
N ASN A 91 9.39 3.91 21.95
CA ASN A 91 10.64 3.42 21.42
C ASN A 91 10.43 2.48 20.22
N ASN A 92 10.35 3.09 19.04
CA ASN A 92 10.16 2.38 17.79
C ASN A 92 11.35 1.45 17.45
N ALA A 93 12.58 1.87 17.79
CA ALA A 93 13.78 1.10 17.48
C ALA A 93 13.81 -0.25 18.22
N ASP A 94 13.42 -0.26 19.49
CA ASP A 94 13.34 -1.51 20.26
C ASP A 94 12.18 -2.40 19.80
N PHE A 95 11.05 -1.81 19.42
CA PHE A 95 9.95 -2.57 18.79
C PHE A 95 10.39 -3.25 17.50
N GLU A 96 11.02 -2.54 16.56
CA GLU A 96 11.53 -3.12 15.31
C GLU A 96 12.56 -4.22 15.57
N ARG A 97 13.44 -4.03 16.56
CA ARG A 97 14.42 -5.04 16.98
C ARG A 97 13.74 -6.31 17.48
N ILE A 98 12.78 -6.16 18.39
CA ILE A 98 12.00 -7.27 18.95
C ILE A 98 11.25 -7.99 17.84
N MET A 99 10.66 -7.24 16.91
CA MET A 99 9.95 -7.79 15.75
C MET A 99 10.89 -8.59 14.84
N SER A 100 12.09 -8.08 14.57
CA SER A 100 13.11 -8.82 13.82
C SER A 100 13.59 -10.09 14.54
N MET A 101 13.66 -10.06 15.87
CA MET A 101 14.01 -11.25 16.66
C MET A 101 12.88 -12.27 16.67
N LEU A 102 11.63 -11.82 16.71
CA LEU A 102 10.45 -12.67 16.59
C LEU A 102 10.44 -13.38 15.23
N ASN A 103 10.69 -12.66 14.14
CA ASN A 103 10.76 -13.26 12.79
C ASN A 103 11.81 -14.38 12.65
N SER A 104 12.78 -14.47 13.56
CA SER A 104 13.78 -15.55 13.58
C SER A 104 13.35 -16.78 14.38
N LYS A 105 12.24 -16.73 15.11
CA LYS A 105 11.71 -17.87 15.88
C LYS A 105 10.95 -18.82 14.96
N GLU A 106 11.05 -20.11 15.25
CA GLU A 106 10.42 -21.14 14.42
C GLU A 106 8.97 -21.41 14.84
N ASN A 107 8.64 -21.16 16.11
CA ASN A 107 7.36 -21.55 16.70
C ASN A 107 6.73 -20.41 17.51
N LYS A 108 5.38 -20.35 17.49
CA LYS A 108 4.57 -19.47 18.34
C LYS A 108 4.93 -19.57 19.82
N ALA A 109 5.13 -20.78 20.34
CA ALA A 109 5.47 -20.99 21.75
C ALA A 109 6.82 -20.34 22.13
N GLU A 110 7.81 -20.40 21.24
CA GLU A 110 9.11 -19.77 21.46
C GLU A 110 9.03 -18.24 21.38
N ALA A 111 8.20 -17.73 20.47
CA ALA A 111 7.94 -16.30 20.34
C ALA A 111 7.29 -15.71 21.60
N ILE A 112 6.28 -16.38 22.14
CA ILE A 112 5.61 -15.98 23.38
C ILE A 112 6.58 -16.06 24.56
N SER A 113 7.33 -17.17 24.68
CA SER A 113 8.33 -17.34 25.73
C SER A 113 9.41 -16.26 25.68
N PHE A 114 9.85 -15.86 24.49
CA PHE A 114 10.76 -14.75 24.31
C PHE A 114 10.17 -13.44 24.84
N ILE A 115 8.91 -13.13 24.53
CA ILE A 115 8.25 -11.92 25.03
C ILE A 115 8.19 -11.93 26.56
N GLU A 116 7.72 -13.01 27.17
CA GLU A 116 7.56 -13.10 28.63
C GLU A 116 8.89 -13.10 29.40
N GLN A 117 9.93 -13.72 28.84
CA GLN A 117 11.21 -13.93 29.53
C GLN A 117 12.28 -12.88 29.20
N GLN A 118 12.21 -12.25 28.03
CA GLN A 118 13.25 -11.35 27.53
C GLN A 118 12.76 -9.94 27.21
N VAL A 119 11.46 -9.73 26.97
CA VAL A 119 10.93 -8.40 26.66
C VAL A 119 10.23 -7.82 27.87
N GLN A 120 9.29 -8.57 28.45
CA GLN A 120 8.48 -8.15 29.59
C GLN A 120 9.30 -7.69 30.80
N PRO A 121 10.46 -8.29 31.17
CA PRO A 121 11.25 -7.80 32.30
C PRO A 121 11.88 -6.41 32.08
N ASP A 122 12.03 -5.98 30.82
CA ASP A 122 12.63 -4.69 30.47
C ASP A 122 11.61 -3.54 30.44
N TYR A 123 10.30 -3.83 30.50
CA TYR A 123 9.23 -2.83 30.43
C TYR A 123 8.22 -2.96 31.58
N ASP A 124 7.69 -1.83 32.07
CA ASP A 124 6.62 -1.86 33.07
C ASP A 124 5.24 -2.03 32.41
N TRP A 125 4.81 -3.29 32.31
CA TRP A 125 3.50 -3.67 31.76
C TRP A 125 2.45 -3.99 32.83
N SER A 126 2.75 -3.72 34.10
CA SER A 126 1.91 -4.13 35.25
C SER A 126 0.46 -3.64 35.14
N ASP A 127 0.28 -2.41 34.66
CA ASP A 127 -1.02 -1.76 34.48
C ASP A 127 -1.60 -1.92 33.06
N LYS A 128 -0.84 -2.49 32.13
CA LYS A 128 -1.17 -2.54 30.68
C LYS A 128 -1.57 -3.94 30.21
N LYS A 129 -2.23 -4.72 31.08
CA LYS A 129 -2.57 -6.12 30.82
C LYS A 129 -3.41 -6.33 29.56
N SER A 130 -4.30 -5.39 29.24
CA SER A 130 -5.12 -5.45 28.02
C SER A 130 -4.27 -5.31 26.76
N ASP A 131 -3.34 -4.35 26.76
CA ASP A 131 -2.46 -4.10 25.62
C ASP A 131 -1.47 -5.24 25.41
N VAL A 132 -0.95 -5.81 26.51
CA VAL A 132 -0.09 -7.01 26.45
C VAL A 132 -0.84 -8.21 25.86
N ALA A 133 -2.09 -8.44 26.27
CA ALA A 133 -2.89 -9.53 25.73
C ALA A 133 -3.12 -9.35 24.21
N ALA A 134 -3.45 -8.14 23.77
CA ALA A 134 -3.60 -7.81 22.35
C ALA A 134 -2.29 -7.98 21.57
N PHE A 135 -1.14 -7.61 22.17
CA PHE A 135 0.17 -7.81 21.54
C PHE A 135 0.50 -9.28 21.38
N ILE A 136 0.30 -10.11 22.42
CA ILE A 136 0.51 -11.56 22.34
C ILE A 136 -0.41 -12.21 21.32
N GLU A 137 -1.68 -11.77 21.24
CA GLU A 137 -2.61 -12.24 20.21
C GLU A 137 -2.13 -11.87 18.80
N HIS A 138 -1.68 -10.63 18.60
CA HIS A 138 -1.12 -10.19 17.32
C HIS A 138 0.08 -11.04 16.91
N ILE A 139 1.04 -11.25 17.82
CA ILE A 139 2.21 -12.11 17.55
C ILE A 139 1.77 -13.53 17.25
N SER A 140 0.78 -14.06 17.98
CA SER A 140 0.24 -15.39 17.75
C SER A 140 -0.31 -15.59 16.34
N GLN A 141 -0.99 -14.59 15.79
CA GLN A 141 -1.54 -14.63 14.44
C GLN A 141 -0.45 -14.67 13.36
N LEU A 142 0.73 -14.08 13.62
CA LEU A 142 1.85 -14.08 12.67
C LEU A 142 2.48 -15.46 12.43
N TYR A 143 2.36 -16.38 13.40
CA TYR A 143 2.86 -17.75 13.28
C TYR A 143 1.79 -18.76 12.82
N GLU A 144 0.52 -18.36 12.77
CA GLU A 144 -0.56 -19.20 12.27
C GLU A 144 -0.83 -19.02 10.76
N ALA A 145 -0.09 -18.11 10.11
CA ALA A 145 -0.16 -17.80 8.68
C ALA A 145 0.81 -18.61 7.82
#